data_AF-A0AA42GVP1-F1
#
_entry.id   AF-A0AA42GVP1-F1
#
_cell.length_a   1.000
_cell.length_b   1.000
_cell.length_c   1.000
_cell.angle_alpha   90.00
_cell.angle_beta   90.00
_cell.angle_gamma   90.00
#
_symmetry.space_group_name_H-M   'P 1'
#
loop_
_entity.id
_entity.type
_entity.pdbx_description
1 polymer ?
#
loop_
_entity_poly.entity_id
_entity_poly.type
_entity_poly.pdbx_seq_one_letter_code
_entity_poly.pdbx_strand_id
1 'polypeptide(L)'
;MMRQSFQSDDLQLRKTFQTLESNIQKAAAGFLNGIAFEAQKALKAHVKEAFDGSVPFTQRAWTVEKAKPTSGMQGIFAEVRALPAQAAYLRFQIDGGVRKTGDAGSGPFDLMVFGAKKNKAGNIRWGYPKLLSKQNREEKSKRTSLRAQREAARAQGQDTSELAWFRVSRNRPGIFFGETGGIKGYWQRPKRSKAAKTRQIGVISVRPTEQLKPLLSVADQARYKPRYQYQAQITKALRVKATPQAFSAELNRQMLKRRS
;
A
#
# COMPACT_ATOMS: atom_id res chain seq x y z
N MET A 1 -13.14 -44.56 -67.70
CA MET A 1 -12.70 -44.04 -66.39
C MET A 1 -12.44 -42.55 -66.52
N MET A 2 -13.26 -41.69 -65.91
CA MET A 2 -12.96 -40.26 -65.82
C MET A 2 -11.88 -40.06 -64.75
N ARG A 3 -10.68 -39.66 -65.18
CA ARG A 3 -9.59 -39.24 -64.29
C ARG A 3 -9.75 -37.74 -64.04
N GLN A 4 -10.20 -37.35 -62.86
CA GLN A 4 -10.14 -35.94 -62.44
C GLN A 4 -8.71 -35.65 -61.96
N SER A 5 -8.00 -34.78 -62.68
CA SER A 5 -6.71 -34.25 -62.26
C SER A 5 -6.94 -32.95 -61.48
N PHE A 6 -6.64 -32.95 -60.18
CA PHE A 6 -6.62 -31.73 -59.37
C PHE A 6 -5.27 -31.04 -59.56
N GLN A 7 -5.22 -30.02 -60.41
CA GLN A 7 -4.04 -29.17 -60.57
C GLN A 7 -4.17 -28.01 -59.58
N SER A 8 -3.55 -28.14 -58.41
CA SER A 8 -3.58 -27.08 -57.40
C SER A 8 -2.57 -25.98 -57.74
N ASP A 9 -3.04 -24.74 -57.82
CA ASP A 9 -2.19 -23.56 -57.98
C ASP A 9 -1.34 -23.36 -56.70
N ASP A 10 -0.05 -23.74 -56.76
CA ASP A 10 0.88 -23.74 -55.63
C ASP A 10 1.00 -22.35 -54.97
N LEU A 11 0.87 -21.27 -55.75
CA LEU A 11 0.88 -19.91 -55.24
C LEU A 11 -0.34 -19.61 -54.36
N GLN A 12 -1.52 -20.13 -54.74
CA GLN A 12 -2.73 -19.96 -53.93
C GLN A 12 -2.66 -20.78 -52.65
N LEU A 13 -2.12 -22.01 -52.72
CA LEU A 13 -1.90 -22.84 -51.53
C LEU A 13 -0.93 -22.17 -50.54
N ARG A 14 0.18 -21.61 -51.01
CA ARG A 14 1.11 -20.89 -50.12
C ARG A 14 0.45 -19.70 -49.44
N LYS A 15 -0.34 -18.91 -50.16
CA LYS A 15 -1.10 -17.78 -49.61
C LYS A 15 -2.13 -18.22 -48.57
N THR A 16 -2.84 -19.33 -48.81
CA THR A 16 -3.81 -19.85 -47.83
C THR A 16 -3.12 -20.34 -46.56
N PHE A 17 -1.99 -21.06 -46.67
CA PHE A 17 -1.22 -21.49 -45.50
C PHE A 17 -0.65 -20.32 -44.68
N GLN A 18 -0.06 -19.33 -45.33
CA GLN A 18 0.44 -18.12 -44.64
C GLN A 18 -0.70 -17.38 -43.91
N THR A 19 -1.87 -17.33 -44.51
CA THR A 19 -3.05 -16.70 -43.90
C THR A 19 -3.55 -17.50 -42.70
N LEU A 20 -3.63 -18.84 -42.81
CA LEU A 20 -4.01 -19.72 -41.71
C LEU A 20 -3.05 -19.57 -40.54
N GLU A 21 -1.74 -19.56 -40.80
CA GLU A 21 -0.72 -19.36 -39.77
C GLU A 21 -0.90 -18.01 -39.06
N SER A 22 -1.08 -16.92 -39.81
CA SER A 22 -1.33 -15.59 -39.22
C SER A 22 -2.58 -15.57 -38.34
N ASN A 23 -3.65 -16.28 -38.74
CA ASN A 23 -4.88 -16.35 -37.97
C ASN A 23 -4.71 -17.17 -36.68
N ILE A 24 -3.96 -18.28 -36.75
CA ILE A 24 -3.61 -19.06 -35.56
C ILE A 24 -2.79 -18.22 -34.59
N GLN A 25 -1.81 -17.45 -35.07
CA GLN A 25 -1.01 -16.54 -34.25
C GLN A 25 -1.87 -15.44 -33.59
N LYS A 26 -2.79 -14.83 -34.35
CA LYS A 26 -3.74 -13.84 -33.81
C LYS A 26 -4.68 -14.46 -32.78
N ALA A 27 -5.15 -15.68 -33.02
CA ALA A 27 -6.01 -16.41 -32.10
C ALA A 27 -5.27 -16.76 -30.81
N ALA A 28 -4.03 -17.24 -30.91
CA ALA A 28 -3.17 -17.51 -29.76
C ALA A 28 -2.92 -16.24 -28.92
N ALA A 29 -2.59 -15.12 -29.57
CA ALA A 29 -2.44 -13.84 -28.87
C ALA A 29 -3.75 -13.39 -28.20
N GLY A 30 -4.89 -13.49 -28.89
CA GLY A 30 -6.21 -13.17 -28.35
C GLY A 30 -6.58 -14.04 -27.13
N PHE A 31 -6.30 -15.34 -27.21
CA PHE A 31 -6.54 -16.30 -26.14
C PHE A 31 -5.70 -16.00 -24.89
N LEU A 32 -4.39 -15.81 -25.06
CA LEU A 32 -3.48 -15.44 -23.96
C LEU A 32 -3.87 -14.12 -23.32
N ASN A 33 -4.26 -13.13 -24.13
CA ASN A 33 -4.80 -11.86 -23.63
C ASN A 33 -6.07 -12.09 -22.80
N GLY A 34 -6.98 -12.94 -23.25
CA GLY A 34 -8.19 -13.30 -22.52
C GLY A 34 -7.90 -13.89 -21.13
N ILE A 35 -6.93 -14.81 -21.05
CA ILE A 35 -6.44 -15.37 -19.77
C ILE A 35 -5.88 -14.25 -18.88
N ALA A 36 -5.00 -13.41 -19.41
CA ALA A 36 -4.35 -12.35 -18.67
C ALA A 36 -5.36 -11.31 -18.12
N PHE A 37 -6.38 -10.93 -18.90
CA PHE A 37 -7.44 -10.04 -18.43
C PHE A 37 -8.31 -10.67 -17.34
N GLU A 38 -8.61 -11.96 -17.44
CA GLU A 38 -9.36 -12.66 -16.39
C GLU A 38 -8.55 -12.74 -15.09
N ALA A 39 -7.25 -13.02 -15.19
CA ALA A 39 -6.33 -13.00 -14.06
C ALA A 39 -6.25 -11.61 -13.42
N GLN A 40 -6.11 -10.55 -14.22
CA GLN A 40 -6.14 -9.17 -13.73
C GLN A 40 -7.45 -8.85 -13.00
N LYS A 41 -8.59 -9.27 -13.54
CA LYS A 41 -9.91 -9.09 -12.93
C LYS A 41 -10.01 -9.81 -11.58
N ALA A 42 -9.61 -11.08 -11.52
CA ALA A 42 -9.61 -11.89 -10.30
C ALA A 42 -8.71 -11.27 -9.22
N LEU A 43 -7.50 -10.84 -9.59
CA LEU A 43 -6.57 -10.16 -8.69
C LEU A 43 -7.15 -8.85 -8.16
N LYS A 44 -7.74 -8.02 -9.02
CA LYS A 44 -8.38 -6.75 -8.61
C LYS A 44 -9.57 -6.96 -7.67
N ALA A 45 -10.37 -8.00 -7.89
CA ALA A 45 -11.45 -8.36 -6.99
C ALA A 45 -10.91 -8.79 -5.61
N HIS A 46 -9.91 -9.67 -5.60
CA HIS A 46 -9.27 -10.16 -4.37
C HIS A 46 -8.62 -9.06 -3.54
N VAL A 47 -8.19 -7.94 -4.12
CA VAL A 47 -7.68 -6.78 -3.35
C VAL A 47 -8.74 -6.23 -2.39
N LYS A 48 -10.01 -6.21 -2.77
CA LYS A 48 -11.08 -5.69 -1.90
C LYS A 48 -11.41 -6.66 -0.78
N GLU A 49 -11.33 -7.96 -1.06
CA GLU A 49 -11.60 -9.04 -0.10
C GLU A 49 -10.44 -9.19 0.89
N ALA A 50 -9.21 -9.14 0.40
CA ALA A 50 -8.01 -9.39 1.21
C ALA A 50 -7.67 -8.23 2.15
N PHE A 51 -8.11 -6.99 1.87
CA PHE A 51 -7.73 -5.80 2.62
C PHE A 51 -8.94 -5.01 3.14
N ASP A 52 -9.04 -4.89 4.46
CA ASP A 52 -10.04 -4.09 5.18
C ASP A 52 -9.80 -2.60 4.93
N GLY A 53 -10.35 -2.07 3.85
CA GLY A 53 -10.10 -0.70 3.40
C GLY A 53 -9.00 -0.59 2.34
N SER A 54 -9.16 -1.28 1.21
CA SER A 54 -8.26 -1.11 0.07
C SER A 54 -8.22 0.34 -0.43
N VAL A 55 -7.00 0.87 -0.64
CA VAL A 55 -6.79 2.24 -1.17
C VAL A 55 -6.62 2.21 -2.69
N PRO A 56 -6.88 3.33 -3.40
CA PRO A 56 -6.71 3.41 -4.85
C PRO A 56 -5.32 2.97 -5.34
N PHE A 57 -4.27 3.22 -4.56
CA PHE A 57 -2.90 2.76 -4.86
C PHE A 57 -2.84 1.24 -5.08
N THR A 58 -3.39 0.46 -4.15
CA THR A 58 -3.38 -1.01 -4.20
C THR A 58 -4.37 -1.55 -5.23
N GLN A 59 -5.54 -0.93 -5.37
CA GLN A 59 -6.56 -1.34 -6.36
C GLN A 59 -6.07 -1.20 -7.81
N ARG A 60 -5.15 -0.26 -8.07
CA ARG A 60 -4.55 -0.01 -9.38
C ARG A 60 -3.25 -0.78 -9.62
N ALA A 61 -2.90 -1.74 -8.77
CA ALA A 61 -1.62 -2.45 -8.88
C ALA A 61 -1.47 -3.26 -10.17
N TRP A 62 -2.53 -3.96 -10.59
CA TRP A 62 -2.43 -4.99 -11.63
C TRP A 62 -2.64 -4.44 -13.04
N THR A 63 -1.67 -4.68 -13.92
CA THR A 63 -1.71 -4.36 -15.35
C THR A 63 -1.46 -5.59 -16.21
N VAL A 64 -1.88 -5.54 -17.48
CA VAL A 64 -1.70 -6.60 -18.47
C VAL A 64 -0.80 -6.10 -19.58
N GLU A 65 0.30 -6.81 -19.82
CA GLU A 65 1.07 -6.69 -21.05
C GLU A 65 0.50 -7.67 -22.06
N LYS A 66 -0.07 -7.13 -23.14
CA LYS A 66 -0.78 -7.92 -24.12
C LYS A 66 0.19 -8.71 -24.98
N ALA A 67 -0.16 -9.97 -25.24
CA ALA A 67 0.43 -10.77 -26.31
C ALA A 67 0.23 -10.07 -27.66
N LYS A 68 1.31 -10.01 -28.43
CA LYS A 68 1.34 -9.53 -29.80
C LYS A 68 1.48 -10.74 -30.75
N PRO A 69 0.73 -10.80 -31.85
CA PRO A 69 1.02 -11.75 -32.92
C PRO A 69 2.42 -11.44 -33.44
N THR A 70 3.31 -12.42 -33.40
CA THR A 70 4.68 -12.32 -33.94
C THR A 70 4.90 -13.42 -34.96
N SER A 71 5.93 -13.28 -35.80
CA SER A 71 6.34 -14.31 -36.76
C SER A 71 6.88 -15.52 -36.01
N GLY A 72 5.98 -16.40 -35.55
CA GLY A 72 6.28 -17.60 -34.77
C GLY A 72 5.50 -17.68 -33.46
N MET A 73 5.13 -18.90 -33.07
CA MET A 73 4.34 -19.16 -31.85
C MET A 73 5.17 -19.06 -30.56
N GLN A 74 6.49 -19.22 -30.64
CA GLN A 74 7.38 -19.30 -29.47
C GLN A 74 7.55 -17.96 -28.74
N GLY A 75 7.26 -16.83 -29.39
CA GLY A 75 7.37 -15.49 -28.82
C GLY A 75 6.05 -14.90 -28.30
N ILE A 76 4.93 -15.61 -28.41
CA ILE A 76 3.61 -15.09 -28.04
C ILE A 76 3.36 -15.36 -26.56
N PHE A 77 3.49 -14.33 -25.72
CA PHE A 77 3.15 -14.39 -24.30
C PHE A 77 2.37 -13.15 -23.87
N ALA A 78 1.51 -13.30 -22.86
CA ALA A 78 0.87 -12.19 -22.17
C ALA A 78 1.28 -12.24 -20.70
N GLU A 79 1.53 -11.08 -20.11
CA GLU A 79 1.97 -10.99 -18.71
C GLU A 79 0.95 -10.21 -17.87
N VAL A 80 0.66 -10.71 -16.67
CA VAL A 80 -0.06 -9.95 -15.64
C VAL A 80 0.93 -9.56 -14.56
N ARG A 81 1.21 -8.27 -14.45
CA ARG A 81 2.19 -7.76 -13.50
C ARG A 81 1.62 -6.71 -12.57
N ALA A 82 2.21 -6.60 -11.38
CA ALA A 82 2.00 -5.45 -10.51
C ALA A 82 2.92 -4.31 -10.95
N LEU A 83 2.42 -3.08 -10.91
CA LEU A 83 3.25 -1.87 -11.06
C LEU A 83 4.38 -1.87 -10.00
N PRO A 84 5.60 -1.39 -10.31
CA PRO A 84 6.78 -1.62 -9.45
C PRO A 84 6.61 -1.17 -8.00
N ALA A 85 6.07 0.03 -7.75
CA ALA A 85 5.86 0.54 -6.40
C ALA A 85 4.82 -0.29 -5.62
N GLN A 86 3.76 -0.71 -6.30
CA GLN A 86 2.71 -1.55 -5.74
C GLN A 86 3.21 -2.98 -5.50
N ALA A 87 4.05 -3.51 -6.39
CA ALA A 87 4.67 -4.83 -6.26
C ALA A 87 5.54 -4.88 -5.00
N ALA A 88 6.38 -3.88 -4.79
CA ALA A 88 7.23 -3.80 -3.60
C ALA A 88 6.41 -3.71 -2.30
N TYR A 89 5.26 -3.02 -2.33
CA TYR A 89 4.32 -3.00 -1.20
C TYR A 89 3.59 -4.34 -1.01
N LEU A 90 3.09 -4.94 -2.09
CA LEU A 90 2.28 -6.16 -2.08
C LEU A 90 3.11 -7.40 -1.79
N ARG A 91 4.41 -7.41 -2.07
CA ARG A 91 5.33 -8.53 -1.80
C ARG A 91 5.12 -9.09 -0.39
N PHE A 92 5.13 -8.25 0.63
CA PHE A 92 4.93 -8.68 2.01
C PHE A 92 3.52 -9.22 2.30
N GLN A 93 2.51 -8.83 1.51
CA GLN A 93 1.15 -9.34 1.64
C GLN A 93 0.97 -10.69 0.94
N ILE A 94 1.76 -10.94 -0.11
CA ILE A 94 1.74 -12.16 -0.92
C ILE A 94 2.61 -13.23 -0.26
N ASP A 95 3.89 -12.92 -0.03
CA ASP A 95 4.90 -13.87 0.42
C ASP A 95 5.05 -13.88 1.95
N GLY A 96 4.52 -12.85 2.62
CA GLY A 96 4.79 -12.62 4.04
C GLY A 96 6.21 -12.07 4.27
N GLY A 97 6.75 -12.35 5.45
CA GLY A 97 8.13 -12.03 5.81
C GLY A 97 8.25 -10.84 6.75
N VAL A 98 9.44 -10.23 6.77
CA VAL A 98 9.76 -9.11 7.66
C VAL A 98 10.04 -7.89 6.81
N ARG A 99 9.27 -6.83 7.02
CA ARG A 99 9.50 -5.52 6.44
C ARG A 99 10.34 -4.71 7.39
N LYS A 100 11.37 -4.05 6.88
CA LYS A 100 12.32 -3.23 7.62
C LYS A 100 12.21 -1.77 7.18
N THR A 101 12.74 -0.90 8.02
CA THR A 101 12.95 0.50 7.67
C THR A 101 13.74 0.63 6.37
N GLY A 102 13.31 1.52 5.47
CA GLY A 102 13.91 1.67 4.13
C GLY A 102 13.23 0.84 3.04
N ASP A 103 12.44 -0.18 3.39
CA ASP A 103 11.64 -0.92 2.41
C ASP A 103 10.53 -0.05 1.80
N ALA A 104 10.08 -0.40 0.61
CA ALA A 104 9.02 0.32 -0.09
C ALA A 104 7.78 0.52 0.81
N GLY A 105 7.35 1.78 0.96
CA GLY A 105 6.22 2.21 1.79
C GLY A 105 6.49 2.23 3.31
N SER A 106 7.73 2.04 3.74
CA SER A 106 8.21 2.44 5.06
C SER A 106 8.82 3.84 5.01
N GLY A 107 8.99 4.49 6.16
CA GLY A 107 9.78 5.72 6.22
C GLY A 107 11.28 5.40 6.14
N PRO A 108 12.13 6.39 5.84
CA PRO A 108 13.59 6.20 5.79
C PRO A 108 14.19 5.81 7.14
N PHE A 109 13.50 6.11 8.25
CA PHE A 109 14.01 5.89 9.61
C PHE A 109 13.08 5.07 10.50
N ASP A 110 11.82 4.88 10.12
CA ASP A 110 10.83 4.21 10.94
C ASP A 110 9.71 3.55 10.10
N LEU A 111 9.22 2.38 10.53
CA LEU A 111 7.92 1.84 10.10
C LEU A 111 6.81 2.36 10.99
N MET A 112 5.80 2.97 10.39
CA MET A 112 4.63 3.45 11.11
C MET A 112 3.67 2.29 11.39
N VAL A 113 3.51 1.93 12.67
CA VAL A 113 2.72 0.76 13.10
C VAL A 113 1.31 1.17 13.55
N PHE A 114 1.20 2.27 14.28
CA PHE A 114 -0.08 2.79 14.75
C PHE A 114 -0.15 4.30 14.53
N GLY A 115 -1.37 4.80 14.27
CA GLY A 115 -1.67 6.23 14.30
C GLY A 115 -3.08 6.47 14.83
N ALA A 116 -3.21 7.45 15.72
CA ALA A 116 -4.49 7.81 16.34
C ALA A 116 -5.47 8.47 15.35
N LYS A 117 -4.97 9.07 14.27
CA LYS A 117 -5.79 9.60 13.17
C LYS A 117 -5.66 8.73 11.93
N LYS A 118 -6.75 8.04 11.59
CA LYS A 118 -6.87 7.16 10.44
C LYS A 118 -7.72 7.79 9.33
N ASN A 119 -7.54 7.36 8.09
CA ASN A 119 -8.43 7.68 6.97
C ASN A 119 -9.61 6.69 6.91
N LYS A 120 -10.53 6.86 5.96
CA LYS A 120 -11.69 5.96 5.76
C LYS A 120 -11.28 4.49 5.52
N ALA A 121 -10.06 4.28 5.04
CA ALA A 121 -9.48 2.97 4.77
C ALA A 121 -8.70 2.39 5.98
N GLY A 122 -8.78 3.01 7.17
CA GLY A 122 -8.09 2.56 8.37
C GLY A 122 -6.57 2.81 8.40
N ASN A 123 -5.99 3.35 7.31
CA ASN A 123 -4.58 3.71 7.23
C ASN A 123 -4.29 5.02 7.97
N ILE A 124 -3.05 5.21 8.40
CA ILE A 124 -2.61 6.47 9.02
C ILE A 124 -2.85 7.64 8.06
N ARG A 125 -3.52 8.69 8.55
CA ARG A 125 -3.90 9.83 7.71
C ARG A 125 -2.65 10.50 7.12
N TRP A 126 -2.70 10.81 5.83
CA TRP A 126 -1.64 11.54 5.14
C TRP A 126 -1.33 12.87 5.84
N GLY A 127 -0.03 13.18 5.98
CA GLY A 127 0.45 14.39 6.66
C GLY A 127 0.34 14.38 8.19
N TYR A 128 -0.32 13.39 8.79
CA TYR A 128 -0.42 13.31 10.25
C TYR A 128 0.94 13.15 10.96
N PRO A 129 1.88 12.29 10.49
CA PRO A 129 3.22 12.24 11.05
C PRO A 129 3.97 13.57 10.94
N LYS A 130 3.84 14.27 9.80
CA LYS A 130 4.45 15.60 9.59
C LYS A 130 3.90 16.65 10.56
N LEU A 131 2.58 16.61 10.81
CA LEU A 131 1.93 17.47 11.79
C LEU A 131 2.48 17.24 13.21
N LEU A 132 2.59 15.96 13.63
CA LEU A 132 3.13 15.60 14.94
C LEU A 132 4.59 16.01 15.08
N SER A 133 5.40 15.80 14.04
CA SER A 133 6.79 16.25 14.01
C SER A 133 6.91 17.76 14.19
N LYS A 134 6.06 18.54 13.51
CA LYS A 134 6.02 20.01 13.64
C LYS A 134 5.65 20.42 15.06
N GLN A 135 4.57 19.85 15.60
CA GLN A 135 4.09 20.14 16.97
C GLN A 135 5.15 19.81 18.03
N ASN A 136 5.85 18.69 17.89
CA ASN A 136 6.93 18.29 18.81
C ASN A 136 8.12 19.24 18.72
N ARG A 137 8.50 19.70 17.52
CA ARG A 137 9.59 20.66 17.34
C ARG A 137 9.25 22.01 17.98
N GLU A 138 8.04 22.50 17.75
CA GLU A 138 7.55 23.74 18.36
C GLU A 138 7.50 23.64 19.89
N GLU A 139 7.00 22.51 20.43
CA GLU A 139 6.95 22.30 21.87
C GLU A 139 8.35 22.22 22.49
N LYS A 140 9.28 21.48 21.85
CA LYS A 140 10.68 21.43 22.30
C LYS A 140 11.29 22.83 22.33
N SER A 141 11.15 23.60 21.26
CA SER A 141 11.66 24.97 21.19
C SER A 141 11.09 25.86 22.31
N LYS A 142 9.76 25.86 22.49
CA LYS A 142 9.10 26.64 23.55
C LYS A 142 9.52 26.20 24.96
N ARG A 143 9.75 24.90 25.19
CA ARG A 143 10.23 24.41 26.48
C ARG A 143 11.67 24.81 26.74
N THR A 144 12.53 24.80 25.72
CA THR A 144 13.92 25.24 25.83
C THR A 144 14.00 26.73 26.09
N SER A 145 13.25 27.57 25.34
CA SER A 145 13.23 29.02 25.58
C SER A 145 12.71 29.36 26.98
N LEU A 146 11.65 28.68 27.43
CA LEU A 146 11.11 28.88 28.78
C LEU A 146 12.09 28.43 29.86
N ARG A 147 12.87 27.37 29.62
CA ARG A 147 13.93 26.95 30.54
C ARG A 147 14.99 28.03 30.68
N ALA A 148 15.47 28.60 29.56
CA ALA A 148 16.45 29.69 29.57
C ALA A 148 15.91 30.93 30.29
N GLN A 149 14.66 31.32 30.05
CA GLN A 149 14.01 32.42 30.77
C GLN A 149 13.95 32.17 32.28
N ARG A 150 13.62 30.94 32.70
CA ARG A 150 13.61 30.57 34.12
C ARG A 150 14.99 30.61 34.75
N GLU A 151 16.02 30.21 34.03
CA GLU A 151 17.40 30.25 34.50
C GLU A 151 17.88 31.69 34.67
N ALA A 152 17.58 32.57 33.70
CA ALA A 152 17.85 34.00 33.81
C ALA A 152 17.12 34.67 34.98
N ALA A 153 15.82 34.38 35.14
CA ALA A 153 15.03 34.91 36.27
C ALA A 153 15.56 34.42 37.63
N ARG A 154 15.98 33.14 37.74
CA ARG A 154 16.62 32.61 38.96
C ARG A 154 17.94 33.32 39.27
N ALA A 155 18.76 33.58 38.26
CA ALA A 155 20.03 34.30 38.44
C ALA A 155 19.81 35.74 38.96
N GLN A 156 18.66 36.34 38.67
CA GLN A 156 18.26 37.67 39.15
C GLN A 156 17.46 37.63 40.47
N GLY A 157 17.31 36.45 41.10
CA GLY A 157 16.52 36.31 42.33
C GLY A 157 15.00 36.46 42.14
N GLN A 158 14.49 36.42 40.91
CA GLN A 158 13.06 36.58 40.60
C GLN A 158 12.28 35.28 40.78
N ASP A 159 10.98 35.41 41.11
CA ASP A 159 10.06 34.26 41.13
C ASP A 159 9.87 33.67 39.72
N THR A 160 10.03 32.36 39.59
CA THR A 160 9.86 31.63 38.33
C THR A 160 8.52 30.92 38.21
N SER A 161 7.60 31.14 39.16
CA SER A 161 6.31 30.47 39.20
C SER A 161 5.45 30.77 37.96
N GLU A 162 5.49 32.01 37.45
CA GLU A 162 4.79 32.43 36.21
C GLU A 162 5.39 31.79 34.96
N LEU A 163 6.69 31.51 34.98
CA LEU A 163 7.41 30.84 33.90
C LEU A 163 7.28 29.31 33.95
N ALA A 164 6.43 28.76 34.81
CA ALA A 164 6.18 27.33 34.83
C ALA A 164 5.42 26.89 33.55
N TRP A 165 5.90 25.80 32.91
CA TRP A 165 5.32 25.33 31.63
C TRP A 165 3.81 25.19 31.65
N PHE A 166 3.23 24.69 32.74
CA PHE A 166 1.77 24.47 32.84
C PHE A 166 0.97 25.79 32.80
N ARG A 167 1.54 26.91 33.27
CA ARG A 167 0.91 28.23 33.17
C ARG A 167 0.99 28.76 31.74
N VAL A 168 2.20 28.77 31.17
CA VAL A 168 2.45 29.23 29.80
C VAL A 168 1.67 28.40 28.77
N SER A 169 1.59 27.08 28.96
CA SER A 169 0.85 26.17 28.08
C SER A 169 -0.66 26.16 28.35
N ARG A 170 -1.14 26.90 29.37
CA ARG A 170 -2.55 26.92 29.82
C ARG A 170 -3.08 25.49 30.08
N ASN A 171 -2.31 24.69 30.81
CA ASN A 171 -2.55 23.28 31.11
C ASN A 171 -2.75 22.36 29.89
N ARG A 172 -2.33 22.77 28.69
CA ARG A 172 -2.30 21.86 27.54
C ARG A 172 -1.25 20.79 27.79
N PRO A 173 -1.59 19.50 27.64
CA PRO A 173 -0.69 18.38 27.96
C PRO A 173 0.60 18.44 27.14
N GLY A 174 0.51 18.85 25.87
CA GLY A 174 1.63 18.80 24.95
C GLY A 174 1.90 17.37 24.46
N ILE A 175 2.87 17.25 23.56
CA ILE A 175 3.33 16.01 22.96
C ILE A 175 4.85 15.88 23.07
N PHE A 176 5.34 14.65 22.92
CA PHE A 176 6.76 14.39 22.78
C PHE A 176 6.99 13.17 21.90
N PHE A 177 8.19 13.04 21.37
CA PHE A 177 8.65 11.79 20.75
C PHE A 177 9.58 11.06 21.71
N GLY A 178 9.35 9.77 21.90
CA GLY A 178 10.15 8.93 22.79
C GLY A 178 9.60 7.51 22.87
N GLU A 179 10.22 6.72 23.74
CA GLU A 179 9.80 5.35 24.02
C GLU A 179 9.05 5.29 25.35
N THR A 180 7.92 4.58 25.38
CA THR A 180 7.13 4.35 26.59
C THR A 180 6.61 2.93 26.56
N GLY A 181 6.99 2.12 27.55
CA GLY A 181 6.60 0.71 27.64
C GLY A 181 7.01 -0.12 26.43
N GLY A 182 8.23 0.08 25.89
CA GLY A 182 8.74 -0.64 24.72
C GLY A 182 8.16 -0.15 23.38
N ILE A 183 7.35 0.91 23.38
CA ILE A 183 6.73 1.45 22.17
C ILE A 183 7.35 2.82 21.87
N LYS A 184 8.12 2.89 20.78
CA LYS A 184 8.70 4.12 20.25
C LYS A 184 7.64 4.91 19.48
N GLY A 185 7.57 6.24 19.67
CA GLY A 185 6.56 7.03 18.96
C GLY A 185 6.33 8.44 19.47
N TYR A 186 5.31 9.08 18.92
CA TYR A 186 4.74 10.32 19.44
C TYR A 186 3.67 10.01 20.48
N TRP A 187 3.79 10.67 21.62
CA TRP A 187 2.92 10.51 22.77
C TRP A 187 2.33 11.86 23.18
N GLN A 188 1.05 11.86 23.55
CA GLN A 188 0.43 12.96 24.24
C GLN A 188 0.62 12.76 25.74
N ARG A 189 1.12 13.80 26.41
CA ARG A 189 1.32 13.77 27.86
C ARG A 189 -0.04 13.72 28.59
N PRO A 190 -0.08 13.22 29.83
CA PRO A 190 -1.26 13.33 30.68
C PRO A 190 -1.75 14.77 30.79
N LYS A 191 -3.08 14.96 30.72
CA LYS A 191 -3.68 16.20 31.20
C LYS A 191 -3.48 16.29 32.71
N ARG A 192 -3.27 17.51 33.20
CA ARG A 192 -3.14 17.80 34.63
C ARG A 192 -4.46 18.38 35.13
N SER A 193 -4.87 18.00 36.34
CA SER A 193 -6.00 18.64 37.01
C SER A 193 -5.72 20.13 37.20
N LYS A 194 -6.78 20.94 37.29
CA LYS A 194 -6.63 22.31 37.80
C LYS A 194 -6.09 22.23 39.22
N ALA A 195 -5.20 23.16 39.58
CA ALA A 195 -4.74 23.27 40.96
C ALA A 195 -5.93 23.57 41.87
N ALA A 196 -6.03 22.89 43.01
CA ALA A 196 -7.06 23.17 44.01
C ALA A 196 -7.00 24.64 44.45
N LYS A 197 -8.17 25.29 44.61
CA LYS A 197 -8.30 26.69 45.02
C LYS A 197 -7.75 26.93 46.44
N THR A 198 -7.88 25.91 47.30
CA THR A 198 -7.35 25.89 48.67
C THR A 198 -6.28 24.79 48.75
N ARG A 199 -5.07 25.11 49.21
CA ARG A 199 -3.96 24.15 49.33
C ARG A 199 -3.79 23.75 50.79
N GLN A 200 -4.00 22.48 51.10
CA GLN A 200 -3.52 21.92 52.36
C GLN A 200 -2.02 21.65 52.26
N ILE A 201 -1.28 22.04 53.30
CA ILE A 201 0.17 21.79 53.40
C ILE A 201 0.41 20.28 53.34
N GLY A 202 1.34 19.84 52.50
CA GLY A 202 1.70 18.43 52.32
C GLY A 202 0.88 17.65 51.27
N VAL A 203 -0.17 18.21 50.68
CA VAL A 203 -1.02 17.50 49.70
C VAL A 203 -0.68 17.91 48.25
N ILE A 204 -0.44 16.91 47.39
CA ILE A 204 -0.26 17.12 45.95
C ILE A 204 -1.59 17.61 45.34
N SER A 205 -1.65 18.90 45.03
CA SER A 205 -2.84 19.59 44.52
C SER A 205 -3.10 19.40 43.02
N VAL A 206 -2.14 18.82 42.29
CA VAL A 206 -2.23 18.60 40.85
C VAL A 206 -1.91 17.14 40.52
N ARG A 207 -2.90 16.42 40.00
CA ARG A 207 -2.79 15.01 39.61
C ARG A 207 -2.94 14.86 38.10
N PRO A 208 -2.29 13.86 37.47
CA PRO A 208 -2.64 13.47 36.10
C PRO A 208 -4.08 12.97 36.08
N THR A 209 -4.89 13.48 35.14
CA THR A 209 -6.30 13.07 34.97
C THR A 209 -6.49 12.02 33.89
N GLU A 210 -5.50 11.86 33.02
CA GLU A 210 -5.51 10.93 31.89
C GLU A 210 -4.17 10.20 31.82
N GLN A 211 -4.15 9.01 31.20
CA GLN A 211 -2.92 8.29 30.93
C GLN A 211 -2.16 8.89 29.73
N LEU A 212 -0.90 8.49 29.57
CA LEU A 212 -0.13 8.76 28.34
C LEU A 212 -0.87 8.14 27.15
N LYS A 213 -1.17 8.97 26.14
CA LYS A 213 -1.91 8.52 24.96
C LYS A 213 -0.98 8.39 23.76
N PRO A 214 -0.84 7.22 23.14
CA PRO A 214 -0.08 7.08 21.91
C PRO A 214 -0.78 7.84 20.79
N LEU A 215 -0.03 8.65 20.05
CA LEU A 215 -0.52 9.37 18.87
C LEU A 215 -0.05 8.71 17.57
N LEU A 216 1.20 8.26 17.55
CA LEU A 216 1.81 7.55 16.43
C LEU A 216 2.88 6.64 17.00
N SER A 217 2.87 5.34 16.69
CA SER A 217 3.97 4.45 17.06
C SER A 217 4.77 4.03 15.85
N VAL A 218 6.05 3.80 16.08
CA VAL A 218 7.03 3.37 15.11
C VAL A 218 7.76 2.11 15.57
N ALA A 219 8.23 1.34 14.60
CA ALA A 219 9.10 0.19 14.82
C ALA A 219 10.17 0.13 13.72
N ASP A 220 11.25 -0.60 13.96
CA ASP A 220 12.31 -0.82 12.96
C ASP A 220 11.99 -1.98 12.02
N GLN A 221 11.07 -2.87 12.45
CA GLN A 221 10.63 -4.01 11.68
C GLN A 221 9.17 -4.36 11.97
N ALA A 222 8.50 -4.94 10.97
CA ALA A 222 7.15 -5.48 11.09
C ALA A 222 7.06 -6.84 10.40
N ARG A 223 6.51 -7.83 11.11
CA ARG A 223 6.30 -9.19 10.58
C ARG A 223 4.93 -9.27 9.90
N TYR A 224 4.93 -9.66 8.64
CA TYR A 224 3.73 -9.85 7.83
C TYR A 224 3.46 -11.34 7.64
N LYS A 225 2.18 -11.71 7.79
CA LYS A 225 1.68 -13.01 7.36
C LYS A 225 1.12 -12.88 5.93
N PRO A 226 1.33 -13.87 5.06
CA PRO A 226 0.66 -13.94 3.77
C PRO A 226 -0.85 -13.80 3.96
N ARG A 227 -1.48 -12.82 3.29
CA ARG A 227 -2.93 -12.63 3.27
C ARG A 227 -3.50 -12.50 1.86
N TYR A 228 -2.65 -12.14 0.90
CA TYR A 228 -3.04 -11.98 -0.49
C TYR A 228 -2.71 -13.24 -1.30
N GLN A 229 -3.73 -13.98 -1.69
CA GLN A 229 -3.60 -15.29 -2.34
C GLN A 229 -3.35 -15.16 -3.85
N TYR A 230 -2.21 -14.58 -4.25
CA TYR A 230 -1.88 -14.33 -5.65
C TYR A 230 -2.02 -15.60 -6.52
N GLN A 231 -1.34 -16.68 -6.15
CA GLN A 231 -1.31 -17.92 -6.94
C GLN A 231 -2.69 -18.58 -7.06
N ALA A 232 -3.53 -18.47 -6.03
CA ALA A 232 -4.88 -19.02 -6.07
C ALA A 232 -5.74 -18.26 -7.09
N GLN A 233 -5.61 -16.93 -7.17
CA GLN A 233 -6.36 -16.12 -8.14
C GLN A 233 -5.87 -16.35 -9.58
N ILE A 234 -4.57 -16.53 -9.79
CA ILE A 234 -4.03 -16.91 -11.11
C ILE A 234 -4.57 -18.28 -11.54
N THR A 235 -4.49 -19.28 -10.67
CA THR A 235 -5.03 -20.63 -10.94
C THR A 235 -6.52 -20.59 -11.25
N LYS A 236 -7.30 -19.77 -10.52
CA LYS A 236 -8.72 -19.57 -10.77
C LYS A 236 -8.98 -19.01 -12.18
N ALA A 237 -8.23 -18.00 -12.60
CA ALA A 237 -8.37 -17.44 -13.94
C ALA A 237 -7.99 -18.42 -15.05
N LEU A 238 -6.93 -19.20 -14.84
CA LEU A 238 -6.53 -20.27 -15.77
C LEU A 238 -7.64 -21.30 -15.93
N ARG A 239 -8.27 -21.76 -14.84
CA ARG A 239 -9.39 -22.71 -14.93
C ARG A 239 -10.59 -22.18 -15.73
N VAL A 240 -10.83 -20.87 -15.72
CA VAL A 240 -11.95 -20.24 -16.42
C VAL A 240 -11.64 -20.02 -17.91
N LYS A 241 -10.43 -19.59 -18.25
CA LYS A 241 -10.09 -19.15 -19.62
C LYS A 241 -9.09 -20.02 -20.37
N ALA A 242 -8.26 -20.81 -19.69
CA ALA A 242 -7.29 -21.68 -20.33
C ALA A 242 -7.92 -23.03 -20.74
N THR A 243 -9.02 -22.97 -21.50
CA THR A 243 -9.75 -24.16 -21.96
C THR A 243 -9.67 -24.31 -23.48
N PRO A 244 -9.72 -25.55 -24.01
CA PRO A 244 -9.76 -25.78 -25.46
C PRO A 244 -10.93 -25.06 -26.14
N GLN A 245 -12.08 -24.97 -25.46
CA GLN A 245 -13.27 -24.29 -25.96
C GLN A 245 -13.04 -22.78 -26.09
N ALA A 246 -12.38 -22.16 -25.12
CA ALA A 246 -12.05 -20.74 -25.18
C ALA A 246 -11.05 -20.43 -26.32
N PHE A 247 -10.07 -21.32 -26.55
CA PHE A 247 -9.16 -21.18 -27.68
C PHE A 247 -9.89 -21.36 -29.03
N SER A 248 -10.73 -22.39 -29.14
CA SER A 248 -11.54 -22.65 -30.34
C SER A 248 -12.47 -21.47 -30.67
N ALA A 249 -13.10 -20.87 -29.66
CA ALA A 249 -13.91 -19.67 -29.84
C ALA A 249 -13.12 -18.49 -30.41
N GLU A 250 -11.89 -18.26 -29.92
CA GLU A 250 -11.02 -17.20 -30.43
C GLU A 250 -10.50 -17.52 -31.84
N LEU A 251 -10.18 -18.77 -32.13
CA LEU A 251 -9.82 -19.21 -33.48
C LEU A 251 -10.96 -18.97 -34.47
N ASN A 252 -12.18 -19.39 -34.13
CA ASN A 252 -13.37 -19.17 -34.94
C ASN A 252 -13.62 -17.67 -35.17
N ARG A 253 -13.45 -16.85 -34.14
CA ARG A 253 -13.57 -15.38 -34.24
C ARG A 253 -12.57 -14.79 -35.25
N GLN A 254 -11.31 -15.20 -35.23
CA GLN A 254 -10.31 -14.72 -36.19
C GLN A 254 -10.61 -15.22 -37.61
N MET A 255 -11.11 -16.45 -37.75
CA MET A 255 -11.51 -17.01 -39.04
C MET A 255 -12.77 -16.36 -39.62
N LEU A 256 -13.72 -15.94 -38.78
CA LEU A 256 -14.97 -15.28 -39.21
C LEU A 256 -14.77 -13.82 -39.64
N LYS A 257 -13.79 -13.10 -39.06
CA LYS A 257 -13.40 -11.74 -39.51
C LYS A 257 -12.99 -11.66 -40.98
N ARG A 258 -12.75 -12.81 -41.63
CA ARG A 258 -12.49 -12.93 -43.06
C ARG A 258 -13.74 -12.76 -43.93
N ARG A 259 -14.93 -13.05 -43.39
CA ARG A 259 -16.19 -13.10 -44.17
C ARG A 259 -16.92 -11.75 -44.27
N SER A 260 -16.50 -10.75 -43.50
CA SER A 260 -16.99 -9.37 -43.52
C SER A 260 -15.98 -8.45 -44.18
#